data_AF-A0A0Q7H398-F1
#
_entry.id   AF-A0A0Q7H398-F1
#
_cell.length_a   1.000
_cell.length_b   1.000
_cell.length_c   1.000
_cell.angle_alpha   90.00
_cell.angle_beta   90.00
_cell.angle_gamma   90.00
#
_symmetry.space_group_name_H-M   'P 1'
#
loop_
_entity.id
_entity.type
_entity.pdbx_description
1 polymer ?
#
loop_
_entity_poly.entity_id
_entity_poly.type
_entity_poly.pdbx_seq_one_letter_code
_entity_poly.pdbx_strand_id
1 'polypeptide(L)'
;MATHLDLEEQEQLDQLKHFWNTYGTLITWAVLLVAGAFVAWNGWQWYGRNKAAQASSLYDEIEKTAQAGDPARIALVLDDMKKRFSGTTYAQQAGLLVAKTLYEKGNAAGSRAELEWVAQNAVDPGYKAIARLRLAAELLDSKSYDDAIKQLDGSVPKEFEPLVADRKGDIYLAQGKRAEAQAEYRKAWTGLGATSDYRRLVEIKLNAVGVDPKSLAPVVTVTPAAPKTP
;
A
#
# COMPACT_ATOMS: atom_id res chain seq x y z
N MET A 1 -2.40 32.97 69.03
CA MET A 1 -1.99 31.69 68.41
C MET A 1 -1.94 31.91 66.90
N ALA A 2 -0.82 32.36 66.33
CA ALA A 2 -0.67 32.58 64.88
C ALA A 2 0.80 32.83 64.49
N THR A 3 1.73 31.94 64.86
CA THR A 3 3.16 32.09 64.50
C THR A 3 3.85 30.77 64.14
N HIS A 4 3.16 29.64 64.24
CA HIS A 4 3.73 28.32 63.93
C HIS A 4 3.49 27.86 62.48
N LEU A 5 2.57 28.54 61.77
CA LEU A 5 2.32 28.32 60.34
C LEU A 5 3.40 28.97 59.47
N ASP A 6 3.95 30.12 59.89
CA ASP A 6 4.95 30.89 59.15
C ASP A 6 6.32 30.19 59.00
N LEU A 7 6.76 29.42 60.01
CA LEU A 7 8.08 28.75 59.98
C LEU A 7 8.08 27.55 59.02
N GLU A 8 7.04 26.73 59.06
CA GLU A 8 6.88 25.59 58.16
C GLU A 8 6.60 26.07 56.72
N GLU A 9 5.82 27.15 56.56
CA GLU A 9 5.63 27.80 55.26
C GLU A 9 6.93 28.42 54.71
N GLN A 10 7.77 29.02 55.56
CA GLN A 10 9.08 29.53 55.14
C GLN A 10 10.04 28.42 54.76
N GLU A 11 10.09 27.33 55.52
CA GLU A 11 10.91 26.16 55.18
C GLU A 11 10.46 25.51 53.87
N GLN A 12 9.15 25.41 53.62
CA GLN A 12 8.61 24.93 52.34
C GLN A 12 8.94 25.87 51.17
N LEU A 13 8.84 27.18 51.37
CA LEU A 13 9.20 28.18 50.37
C LEU A 13 10.70 28.15 50.03
N ASP A 14 11.56 27.97 51.03
CA ASP A 14 13.00 27.88 50.82
C ASP A 14 13.41 26.57 50.14
N GLN A 15 12.75 25.45 50.46
CA GLN A 15 12.93 24.19 49.72
C GLN A 15 12.51 24.32 48.25
N LEU A 16 11.38 24.98 47.98
CA LEU A 16 10.91 25.21 46.61
C LEU A 16 11.83 26.16 45.83
N LYS A 17 12.31 27.24 46.46
CA LYS A 17 13.32 28.14 45.88
C LYS A 17 14.61 27.41 45.57
N HIS A 18 15.08 26.55 46.48
CA HIS A 18 16.29 25.76 46.28
C HIS A 18 16.14 24.77 45.13
N PHE A 19 15.00 24.06 45.06
CA PHE A 19 14.67 23.19 43.92
C PHE A 19 14.68 23.95 42.60
N TRP A 20 14.01 25.11 42.55
CA TRP A 20 13.95 25.90 41.32
C TRP A 20 15.30 26.50 40.93
N ASN A 21 16.11 26.96 41.88
CA ASN A 21 17.47 27.43 41.57
C ASN A 21 18.38 26.30 41.07
N THR A 22 18.14 25.05 41.52
CA THR A 22 18.93 23.89 41.11
C THR A 22 18.49 23.33 39.75
N TYR A 23 17.18 23.23 39.50
CA TYR A 23 16.62 22.55 38.33
C TYR A 23 15.87 23.46 37.35
N GLY A 24 15.56 24.71 37.70
CA GLY A 24 14.70 25.61 36.93
C GLY A 24 15.21 25.86 35.50
N THR A 25 16.53 26.01 35.32
CA THR A 25 17.13 26.11 33.98
C THR A 25 16.96 24.84 33.17
N LEU A 26 17.18 23.66 33.78
CA LEU A 26 17.01 22.36 33.11
C LEU A 26 15.54 22.09 32.76
N ILE A 27 14.62 22.39 33.67
CA ILE A 27 13.17 22.30 33.45
C ILE A 27 12.75 23.23 32.31
N THR A 28 13.27 24.47 32.29
CA THR A 28 12.95 25.44 31.23
C THR A 28 13.44 24.95 29.86
N TRP A 29 14.68 24.44 29.77
CA TRP A 29 15.19 23.84 28.53
C TRP A 29 14.38 22.62 28.09
N ALA A 30 14.00 21.75 29.02
CA ALA A 30 13.16 20.60 28.72
C ALA A 30 11.78 21.03 28.17
N VAL A 31 11.14 22.01 28.80
CA VAL A 31 9.85 22.57 28.33
C VAL A 31 10.00 23.20 26.95
N LEU A 32 11.05 24.00 26.72
CA LEU A 32 11.31 24.60 25.41
C LEU A 32 11.54 23.56 24.32
N LEU A 33 12.28 22.49 24.63
CA LEU A 33 12.52 21.40 23.69
C LEU A 33 11.20 20.69 23.32
N VAL A 34 10.37 20.37 24.32
CA VAL A 34 9.05 19.75 24.10
C VAL A 34 8.12 20.68 23.31
N ALA A 35 8.05 21.96 23.66
CA ALA A 35 7.25 22.94 22.93
C ALA A 35 7.72 23.13 21.48
N GLY A 36 9.04 23.20 21.27
CA GLY A 36 9.64 23.27 19.93
C GLY A 36 9.32 22.04 19.09
N ALA A 37 9.44 20.83 19.66
CA ALA A 37 9.07 19.59 18.98
C ALA A 37 7.57 19.57 18.63
N PHE A 38 6.70 20.03 19.52
CA PHE A 38 5.26 20.09 19.29
C PHE A 38 4.90 21.07 18.15
N VAL A 39 5.49 22.27 18.13
CA VAL A 39 5.27 23.25 17.05
C VAL A 39 5.78 22.71 15.72
N ALA A 40 6.98 22.10 15.69
CA ALA A 40 7.53 21.50 14.49
C ALA A 40 6.62 20.38 13.94
N TRP A 41 6.11 19.50 14.81
CA TRP A 41 5.18 18.44 14.44
C TRP A 41 3.88 19.00 13.86
N ASN A 42 3.26 19.99 14.51
CA ASN A 42 2.03 20.61 14.04
C ASN A 42 2.23 21.33 12.70
N GLY A 43 3.35 22.04 12.53
CA GLY A 43 3.71 22.67 11.27
C GLY A 43 3.86 21.67 10.13
N TRP A 44 4.56 20.56 10.38
CA TRP A 44 4.71 19.47 9.40
C TRP A 44 3.36 18.85 9.01
N GLN A 45 2.50 18.57 9.98
CA GLN A 45 1.17 18.01 9.75
C GLN A 45 0.28 18.97 8.95
N TRP A 46 0.31 20.27 9.27
CA TRP A 46 -0.44 21.28 8.52
C TRP A 46 0.05 21.39 7.08
N TYR A 47 1.37 21.42 6.86
CA TYR A 47 1.96 21.43 5.52
C TYR A 47 1.53 20.21 4.70
N GLY A 48 1.59 19.01 5.29
CA GLY A 48 1.14 17.78 4.66
C GLY A 48 -0.33 17.80 4.26
N ARG A 49 -1.23 18.26 5.15
CA ARG A 49 -2.66 18.40 4.86
C ARG A 49 -2.93 19.39 3.73
N ASN A 50 -2.28 20.55 3.74
CA ASN A 50 -2.48 21.56 2.70
C ASN A 50 -1.98 21.05 1.33
N LYS A 51 -0.86 20.32 1.32
CA LYS A 51 -0.33 19.68 0.11
C LYS A 51 -1.27 18.61 -0.44
N ALA A 52 -1.86 17.80 0.43
CA ALA A 52 -2.85 16.79 0.05
C ALA A 52 -4.14 17.42 -0.52
N ALA A 53 -4.64 18.52 0.06
CA ALA A 53 -5.81 19.23 -0.44
C ALA A 53 -5.59 19.86 -1.83
N GLN A 54 -4.38 20.38 -2.10
CA GLN A 54 -4.05 20.84 -3.45
C GLN A 54 -3.95 19.67 -4.44
N ALA A 55 -3.35 18.56 -4.02
CA ALA A 55 -3.26 17.36 -4.85
C ALA A 55 -4.63 16.77 -5.18
N SER A 56 -5.60 16.80 -4.25
CA SER A 56 -6.96 16.32 -4.52
C SER A 56 -7.64 17.15 -5.60
N SER A 57 -7.46 18.47 -5.62
CA SER A 57 -8.02 19.32 -6.68
C SER A 57 -7.47 18.99 -8.07
N LEU A 58 -6.17 18.65 -8.17
CA LEU A 58 -5.59 18.19 -9.44
C LEU A 58 -6.10 16.79 -9.80
N TYR A 59 -6.28 15.92 -8.79
CA TYR A 59 -6.85 14.59 -9.00
C TYR A 59 -8.26 14.68 -9.61
N ASP A 60 -9.11 15.57 -9.11
CA ASP A 60 -10.44 15.81 -9.67
C ASP A 60 -10.40 16.29 -11.13
N GLU A 61 -9.39 17.09 -11.50
CA GLU A 61 -9.18 17.48 -12.90
C GLU A 61 -8.72 16.30 -13.77
N ILE A 62 -7.86 15.42 -13.24
CA ILE A 62 -7.45 14.18 -13.92
C ILE A 62 -8.66 13.28 -14.16
N GLU A 63 -9.55 13.11 -13.18
CA GLU A 63 -10.77 12.31 -13.36
C GLU A 63 -11.67 12.89 -14.47
N LYS A 64 -11.89 14.20 -14.46
CA LYS A 64 -12.69 14.88 -15.50
C LYS A 64 -12.07 14.73 -16.88
N THR A 65 -10.75 14.90 -16.99
CA THR A 65 -10.04 14.79 -18.28
C THR A 65 -9.96 13.34 -18.77
N ALA A 66 -9.83 12.37 -17.86
CA ALA A 66 -9.94 10.94 -18.14
C ALA A 66 -11.29 10.59 -18.77
N GLN A 67 -12.38 11.04 -18.15
CA GLN A 67 -13.74 10.88 -18.66
C GLN A 67 -13.96 11.59 -20.00
N ALA A 68 -13.39 12.78 -20.17
CA ALA A 68 -13.53 13.58 -21.40
C ALA A 68 -12.80 12.99 -22.61
N GLY A 69 -11.94 11.99 -22.42
CA GLY A 69 -11.34 11.31 -23.57
C GLY A 69 -10.07 11.99 -24.13
N ASP A 70 -9.46 12.97 -23.46
CA ASP A 70 -8.29 13.72 -23.96
C ASP A 70 -6.94 13.24 -23.34
N PRO A 71 -6.21 12.30 -23.98
CA PRO A 71 -4.96 11.76 -23.43
C PRO A 71 -3.84 12.80 -23.33
N ALA A 72 -3.80 13.80 -24.20
CA ALA A 72 -2.74 14.81 -24.20
C ALA A 72 -2.91 15.73 -22.97
N ARG A 73 -4.14 16.18 -22.71
CA ARG A 73 -4.45 16.98 -21.53
C ARG A 73 -4.24 16.20 -20.23
N ILE A 74 -4.67 14.95 -20.17
CA ILE A 74 -4.45 14.09 -18.99
C ILE A 74 -2.96 13.97 -18.67
N ALA A 75 -2.12 13.74 -19.66
CA ALA A 75 -0.67 13.61 -19.47
C ALA A 75 -0.04 14.90 -18.91
N LEU A 76 -0.47 16.07 -19.40
CA LEU A 76 0.01 17.37 -18.90
C LEU A 76 -0.38 17.60 -17.43
N VAL A 77 -1.65 17.34 -17.07
CA VAL A 77 -2.12 17.51 -15.68
C VAL A 77 -1.41 16.52 -14.74
N LEU A 78 -1.21 15.29 -15.19
CA LEU A 78 -0.48 14.29 -14.41
C LEU A 78 0.99 14.68 -14.21
N ASP A 79 1.66 15.22 -15.23
CA ASP A 79 3.05 15.68 -15.11
C ASP A 79 3.19 16.81 -14.07
N ASP A 80 2.26 17.78 -14.07
CA ASP A 80 2.22 18.83 -13.04
C ASP A 80 2.01 18.22 -11.63
N MET A 81 1.09 17.26 -11.53
CA MET A 81 0.86 16.54 -10.28
C MET A 81 2.10 15.78 -9.79
N LYS A 82 2.81 15.07 -10.67
CA LYS A 82 4.05 14.37 -10.32
C LYS A 82 5.13 15.33 -9.84
N LYS A 83 5.31 16.47 -10.52
CA LYS A 83 6.31 17.48 -10.14
C LYS A 83 6.04 18.10 -8.78
N ARG A 84 4.77 18.41 -8.48
CA ARG A 84 4.39 19.17 -7.28
C ARG A 84 4.00 18.30 -6.09
N PHE A 85 3.44 17.12 -6.37
CA PHE A 85 2.72 16.30 -5.39
C PHE A 85 3.06 14.80 -5.43
N SER A 86 4.18 14.39 -6.02
CA SER A 86 4.62 12.97 -6.09
C SER A 86 4.54 12.20 -4.76
N GLY A 87 4.88 12.84 -3.65
CA GLY A 87 4.82 12.24 -2.31
C GLY A 87 3.41 12.03 -1.74
N THR A 88 2.35 12.38 -2.47
CA THR A 88 0.97 12.22 -2.03
C THR A 88 0.34 10.94 -2.58
N THR A 89 -0.57 10.35 -1.82
CA THR A 89 -1.41 9.22 -2.23
C THR A 89 -2.23 9.55 -3.49
N TYR A 90 -2.70 10.80 -3.61
CA TYR A 90 -3.42 11.28 -4.80
C TYR A 90 -2.59 11.18 -6.08
N ALA A 91 -1.30 11.50 -6.05
CA ALA A 91 -0.43 11.37 -7.23
C ALA A 91 -0.29 9.92 -7.70
N GLN A 92 -0.34 8.96 -6.78
CA GLN A 92 -0.23 7.54 -7.09
C GLN A 92 -1.55 7.00 -7.66
N GLN A 93 -2.68 7.41 -7.08
CA GLN A 93 -4.00 7.11 -7.63
C GLN A 93 -4.17 7.69 -9.04
N ALA A 94 -3.73 8.93 -9.25
CA ALA A 94 -3.74 9.56 -10.55
C ALA A 94 -2.91 8.77 -11.57
N GLY A 95 -1.68 8.38 -11.23
CA GLY A 95 -0.86 7.55 -12.12
C GLY A 95 -1.54 6.25 -12.51
N LEU A 96 -2.17 5.56 -11.55
CA LEU A 96 -2.92 4.32 -11.82
C LEU A 96 -4.17 4.55 -12.69
N LEU A 97 -4.88 5.66 -12.50
CA LEU A 97 -6.04 6.04 -13.30
C LEU A 97 -5.63 6.38 -14.73
N VAL A 98 -4.61 7.22 -14.90
CA VAL A 98 -4.10 7.61 -16.21
C VAL A 98 -3.56 6.40 -16.96
N ALA A 99 -2.82 5.51 -16.30
CA ALA A 99 -2.40 4.25 -16.90
C ALA A 99 -3.59 3.47 -17.48
N LYS A 100 -4.63 3.23 -16.68
CA LYS A 100 -5.86 2.56 -17.13
C LYS A 100 -6.49 3.27 -18.34
N THR A 101 -6.64 4.59 -18.28
CA THR A 101 -7.22 5.36 -19.38
C THR A 101 -6.39 5.30 -20.66
N LEU A 102 -5.05 5.33 -20.55
CA LEU A 102 -4.16 5.21 -21.70
C LEU A 102 -4.25 3.81 -22.31
N TYR A 103 -4.28 2.76 -21.49
CA TYR A 103 -4.46 1.38 -21.95
C TYR A 103 -5.78 1.20 -22.70
N GLU A 104 -6.89 1.68 -22.13
CA GLU A 104 -8.23 1.61 -22.74
C GLU A 104 -8.33 2.36 -24.07
N LYS A 105 -7.48 3.38 -24.28
CA LYS A 105 -7.38 4.12 -25.54
C LYS A 105 -6.35 3.56 -26.52
N GLY A 106 -5.79 2.38 -26.23
CA GLY A 106 -4.79 1.73 -27.09
C GLY A 106 -3.37 2.27 -26.94
N ASN A 107 -3.11 3.19 -26.01
CA ASN A 107 -1.76 3.66 -25.71
C ASN A 107 -1.11 2.81 -24.60
N ALA A 108 -0.82 1.55 -24.91
CA ALA A 108 -0.16 0.62 -23.99
C ALA A 108 1.26 1.08 -23.61
N ALA A 109 1.98 1.78 -24.48
CA ALA A 109 3.30 2.32 -24.15
C ALA A 109 3.21 3.39 -23.04
N GLY A 110 2.26 4.31 -23.17
CA GLY A 110 1.97 5.32 -22.16
C GLY A 110 1.48 4.70 -20.86
N SER A 111 0.58 3.71 -20.92
CA SER A 111 0.12 3.00 -19.72
C SER A 111 1.27 2.38 -18.93
N ARG A 112 2.15 1.63 -19.62
CA ARG A 112 3.31 1.01 -18.97
C ARG A 112 4.26 2.04 -18.34
N ALA A 113 4.49 3.18 -19.00
CA ALA A 113 5.32 4.25 -18.43
C ALA A 113 4.73 4.80 -17.12
N GLU A 114 3.40 4.94 -17.08
CA GLU A 114 2.70 5.42 -15.89
C GLU A 114 2.69 4.39 -14.76
N LEU A 115 2.47 3.11 -15.07
CA LEU A 115 2.54 2.02 -14.10
C LEU A 115 3.96 1.87 -13.53
N GLU A 116 4.99 1.96 -14.38
CA GLU A 116 6.39 1.90 -13.94
C GLU A 116 6.70 3.06 -12.98
N TRP A 117 6.23 4.27 -13.31
CA TRP A 117 6.40 5.42 -12.42
C TRP A 117 5.76 5.18 -11.05
N VAL A 118 4.52 4.65 -10.99
CA VAL A 118 3.86 4.33 -9.71
C VAL A 118 4.59 3.22 -8.96
N ALA A 119 5.01 2.15 -9.65
CA ALA A 119 5.74 1.03 -9.05
C ALA A 119 7.04 1.48 -8.37
N GLN A 120 7.72 2.47 -8.93
CA GLN A 120 8.96 3.03 -8.38
C GLN A 120 8.72 4.08 -7.29
N ASN A 121 7.75 4.99 -7.49
CA ASN A 121 7.65 6.23 -6.72
C ASN A 121 6.53 6.25 -5.69
N ALA A 122 5.61 5.28 -5.69
CA ALA A 122 4.53 5.29 -4.72
C ALA A 122 5.04 5.23 -3.27
N VAL A 123 4.35 5.91 -2.36
CA VAL A 123 4.64 5.83 -0.92
C VAL A 123 3.83 4.70 -0.28
N ASP A 124 2.67 4.39 -0.85
CA ASP A 124 1.82 3.29 -0.42
C ASP A 124 2.31 1.95 -1.03
N PRO A 125 2.67 0.96 -0.18
CA PRO A 125 3.13 -0.35 -0.66
C PRO A 125 2.08 -1.10 -1.48
N GLY A 126 0.78 -0.92 -1.19
CA GLY A 126 -0.32 -1.51 -1.93
C GLY A 126 -0.42 -0.93 -3.34
N TYR A 127 -0.25 0.38 -3.52
CA TYR A 127 -0.19 0.98 -4.85
C TYR A 127 1.03 0.54 -5.66
N LYS A 128 2.19 0.32 -5.02
CA LYS A 128 3.33 -0.32 -5.72
C LYS A 128 2.96 -1.70 -6.22
N ALA A 129 2.34 -2.52 -5.36
CA ALA A 129 1.94 -3.88 -5.73
C ALA A 129 0.91 -3.89 -6.87
N ILE A 130 -0.10 -3.02 -6.82
CA ILE A 130 -1.11 -2.87 -7.88
C ILE A 130 -0.45 -2.46 -9.20
N ALA A 131 0.45 -1.46 -9.17
CA ALA A 131 1.14 -0.99 -10.36
C ALA A 131 1.97 -2.11 -11.02
N ARG A 132 2.75 -2.84 -10.22
CA ARG A 132 3.55 -4.00 -10.68
C ARG A 132 2.69 -5.12 -11.27
N LEU A 133 1.58 -5.48 -10.62
CA LEU A 133 0.66 -6.50 -11.10
C LEU A 133 0.02 -6.14 -12.44
N ARG A 134 -0.39 -4.87 -12.61
CA ARG A 134 -0.94 -4.35 -13.86
C ARG A 134 0.13 -4.28 -14.96
N LEU A 135 1.32 -3.81 -14.61
CA LEU A 135 2.44 -3.71 -15.55
C LEU A 135 2.86 -5.10 -16.05
N ALA A 136 2.93 -6.09 -15.17
CA ALA A 136 3.19 -7.47 -15.55
C ALA A 136 2.09 -8.05 -16.46
N ALA A 137 0.83 -7.63 -16.29
CA ALA A 137 -0.26 -8.04 -17.19
C ALA A 137 -0.08 -7.44 -18.60
N GLU A 138 0.24 -6.15 -18.71
CA GLU A 138 0.48 -5.52 -20.03
C GLU A 138 1.75 -6.06 -20.72
N LEU A 139 2.77 -6.40 -19.93
CA LEU A 139 3.97 -7.07 -20.43
C LEU A 139 3.68 -8.50 -20.89
N LEU A 140 2.81 -9.22 -20.18
CA LEU A 140 2.30 -10.53 -20.60
C LEU A 140 1.55 -10.44 -21.94
N ASP A 141 0.65 -9.47 -22.09
CA ASP A 141 -0.13 -9.26 -23.33
C ASP A 141 0.78 -8.96 -24.54
N SER A 142 1.88 -8.24 -24.30
CA SER A 142 2.93 -7.96 -25.29
C SER A 142 4.00 -9.06 -25.40
N LYS A 143 3.79 -10.23 -24.78
CA LYS A 143 4.71 -11.39 -24.75
C LYS A 143 6.11 -11.08 -24.21
N SER A 144 6.26 -9.98 -23.48
CA SER A 144 7.51 -9.57 -22.80
C SER A 144 7.62 -10.31 -21.48
N TYR A 145 7.70 -11.64 -21.53
CA TYR A 145 7.52 -12.49 -20.35
C TYR A 145 8.61 -12.31 -19.29
N ASP A 146 9.87 -12.15 -19.69
CA ASP A 146 10.97 -11.98 -18.75
C ASP A 146 10.84 -10.66 -17.98
N ASP A 147 10.45 -9.60 -18.66
CA ASP A 147 10.19 -8.31 -18.02
C ASP A 147 8.93 -8.36 -17.15
N ALA A 148 7.89 -9.10 -17.57
CA ALA A 148 6.70 -9.32 -16.76
C ALA A 148 7.04 -10.03 -15.43
N ILE A 149 7.90 -11.06 -15.47
CA ILE A 149 8.36 -11.75 -14.25
C ILE A 149 9.17 -10.81 -13.36
N LYS A 150 10.10 -10.01 -13.92
CA LYS A 150 10.91 -9.04 -13.15
C LYS A 150 10.05 -8.07 -12.36
N GLN A 151 8.91 -7.63 -12.90
CA GLN A 151 8.00 -6.73 -12.18
C GLN A 151 7.36 -7.38 -10.95
N LEU A 152 7.30 -8.70 -10.94
CA LEU A 152 6.74 -9.52 -9.86
C LEU A 152 7.84 -10.08 -8.95
N ASP A 153 9.10 -9.72 -9.18
CA ASP A 153 10.22 -10.07 -8.35
C ASP A 153 10.41 -8.97 -7.30
N GLY A 154 10.32 -9.37 -6.02
CA GLY A 154 10.44 -8.47 -4.89
C GLY A 154 9.35 -8.69 -3.84
N SER A 155 9.52 -8.05 -2.69
CA SER A 155 8.54 -8.10 -1.62
C SER A 155 7.32 -7.25 -1.98
N VAL A 156 6.13 -7.82 -1.79
CA VAL A 156 4.84 -7.11 -1.79
C VAL A 156 4.21 -7.27 -0.41
N PRO A 157 3.22 -6.44 -0.04
CA PRO A 157 2.43 -6.71 1.15
C PRO A 157 1.80 -8.11 1.09
N LYS A 158 1.65 -8.76 2.24
CA LYS A 158 1.30 -10.19 2.34
C LYS A 158 -0.02 -10.52 1.62
N GLU A 159 -0.97 -9.60 1.68
CA GLU A 159 -2.27 -9.69 1.02
C GLU A 159 -2.19 -9.73 -0.53
N PHE A 160 -1.07 -9.28 -1.12
CA PHE A 160 -0.82 -9.34 -2.57
C PHE A 160 -0.02 -10.57 -3.01
N GLU A 161 0.63 -11.30 -2.11
CA GLU A 161 1.41 -12.51 -2.46
C GLU A 161 0.61 -13.52 -3.29
N PRO A 162 -0.68 -13.82 -2.97
CA PRO A 162 -1.46 -14.75 -3.78
C PRO A 162 -1.76 -14.23 -5.18
N LEU A 163 -1.93 -12.90 -5.33
CA LEU A 163 -2.17 -12.26 -6.63
C LEU A 163 -0.91 -12.26 -7.50
N VAL A 164 0.26 -12.06 -6.88
CA VAL A 164 1.56 -12.18 -7.54
C VAL A 164 1.78 -13.61 -8.03
N ALA A 165 1.49 -14.60 -7.20
CA ALA A 165 1.57 -16.01 -7.58
C ALA A 165 0.63 -16.33 -8.75
N ASP A 166 -0.64 -15.87 -8.71
CA ASP A 166 -1.57 -16.07 -9.83
C ASP A 166 -1.03 -15.47 -11.15
N ARG A 167 -0.51 -14.23 -11.10
CA ARG A 167 0.06 -13.59 -12.28
C ARG A 167 1.33 -14.30 -12.79
N LYS A 168 2.22 -14.77 -11.90
CA LYS A 168 3.39 -15.58 -12.30
C LYS A 168 2.95 -16.88 -12.98
N GLY A 169 1.89 -17.51 -12.46
CA GLY A 169 1.26 -18.68 -13.08
C GLY A 169 0.80 -18.42 -14.50
N ASP A 170 0.10 -17.30 -14.74
CA ASP A 170 -0.34 -16.89 -16.08
C ASP A 170 0.84 -16.70 -17.04
N ILE A 171 1.91 -16.06 -16.58
CA ILE A 171 3.11 -15.83 -17.39
C ILE A 171 3.80 -17.15 -17.74
N TYR A 172 3.98 -18.05 -16.78
CA TYR A 172 4.56 -19.37 -17.02
C TYR A 172 3.70 -20.22 -17.97
N LEU A 173 2.37 -20.18 -17.80
CA LEU A 173 1.47 -20.88 -18.70
C LEU A 173 1.59 -20.37 -20.14
N ALA A 174 1.67 -19.05 -20.33
CA ALA A 174 1.88 -18.44 -21.64
C ALA A 174 3.25 -18.80 -22.27
N GLN A 175 4.26 -19.08 -21.45
CA GLN A 175 5.56 -19.61 -21.87
C GLN A 175 5.55 -21.13 -22.16
N GLY A 176 4.43 -21.83 -21.96
CA GLY A 176 4.35 -23.30 -22.06
C GLY A 176 4.93 -24.05 -20.85
N LYS A 177 5.34 -23.34 -19.80
CA LYS A 177 5.93 -23.88 -18.57
C LYS A 177 4.85 -24.32 -17.59
N ARG A 178 4.16 -25.40 -17.96
CA ARG A 178 2.95 -25.86 -17.26
C ARG A 178 3.22 -26.28 -15.81
N ALA A 179 4.37 -26.90 -15.51
CA ALA A 179 4.70 -27.34 -14.15
C ALA A 179 4.92 -26.16 -13.21
N GLU A 180 5.62 -25.13 -13.68
CA GLU A 180 5.84 -23.87 -12.97
C GLU A 180 4.52 -23.12 -12.77
N ALA A 181 3.66 -23.08 -13.79
CA ALA A 181 2.33 -22.50 -13.68
C ALA A 181 1.48 -23.20 -12.59
N GLN A 182 1.48 -24.54 -12.57
CA GLN A 182 0.80 -25.29 -11.51
C GLN A 182 1.33 -24.96 -10.11
N ALA A 183 2.65 -24.83 -9.95
CA ALA A 183 3.25 -24.49 -8.66
C ALA A 183 2.79 -23.10 -8.18
N GLU A 184 2.79 -22.11 -9.06
CA GLU A 184 2.36 -20.75 -8.72
C GLU A 184 0.86 -20.65 -8.46
N TYR A 185 0.01 -21.30 -9.29
CA TYR A 185 -1.43 -21.31 -9.03
C TYR A 185 -1.79 -22.02 -7.73
N ARG A 186 -1.03 -23.05 -7.31
CA ARG A 186 -1.22 -23.69 -5.99
C ARG A 186 -0.95 -22.69 -4.87
N LYS A 187 0.17 -21.96 -4.94
CA LYS A 187 0.50 -20.91 -3.97
C LYS A 187 -0.61 -19.86 -3.90
N ALA A 188 -1.06 -19.37 -5.06
CA ALA A 188 -2.15 -18.42 -5.17
C ALA A 188 -3.43 -18.93 -4.48
N TRP A 189 -3.89 -20.14 -4.82
CA TRP A 189 -5.12 -20.70 -4.25
C TRP A 189 -5.01 -20.93 -2.74
N THR A 190 -3.85 -21.40 -2.24
CA THR A 190 -3.64 -21.60 -0.80
C THR A 190 -3.58 -20.29 -0.01
N GLY A 191 -3.03 -19.23 -0.60
CA GLY A 191 -2.90 -17.92 0.04
C GLY A 191 -4.19 -17.08 0.02
N LEU A 192 -5.15 -17.40 -0.84
CA LEU A 192 -6.45 -16.72 -0.89
C LEU A 192 -7.41 -17.28 0.16
N GLY A 193 -8.20 -16.40 0.78
CA GLY A 193 -9.26 -16.82 1.72
C GLY A 193 -10.29 -17.74 1.05
N ALA A 194 -10.82 -18.70 1.80
CA ALA A 194 -11.77 -19.70 1.27
C ALA A 194 -13.07 -19.10 0.71
N THR A 195 -13.47 -17.93 1.21
CA THR A 195 -14.66 -17.19 0.76
C THR A 195 -14.36 -16.17 -0.34
N SER A 196 -13.10 -16.04 -0.78
CA SER A 196 -12.72 -15.10 -1.82
C SER A 196 -13.27 -15.53 -3.18
N ASP A 197 -14.04 -14.66 -3.85
CA ASP A 197 -14.47 -14.90 -5.23
C ASP A 197 -13.28 -15.03 -6.19
N TYR A 198 -12.17 -14.35 -5.91
CA TYR A 198 -10.94 -14.45 -6.69
C TYR A 198 -10.33 -15.86 -6.61
N ARG A 199 -10.48 -16.56 -5.47
CA ARG A 199 -10.02 -17.94 -5.31
C ARG A 199 -10.72 -18.90 -6.28
N ARG A 200 -11.99 -18.64 -6.62
CA ARG A 200 -12.73 -19.43 -7.63
C ARG A 200 -12.13 -19.27 -9.02
N LEU A 201 -11.63 -18.08 -9.36
CA LEU A 201 -10.95 -17.84 -10.63
C LEU A 201 -9.63 -18.62 -10.70
N VAL A 202 -8.85 -18.63 -9.61
CA VAL A 202 -7.60 -19.41 -9.53
C VAL A 202 -7.89 -20.92 -9.59
N GLU A 203 -8.98 -21.38 -9.01
CA GLU A 203 -9.43 -22.78 -9.13
C GLU A 203 -9.71 -23.19 -10.59
N ILE A 204 -10.37 -22.34 -11.38
CA ILE A 204 -10.58 -22.59 -12.81
C ILE A 204 -9.22 -22.72 -13.53
N LYS A 205 -8.26 -21.84 -13.24
CA LYS A 205 -6.91 -21.90 -13.81
C LYS A 205 -6.16 -23.17 -13.41
N LEU A 206 -6.24 -23.57 -12.14
CA LEU A 206 -5.68 -24.82 -11.63
C LEU A 206 -6.23 -26.03 -12.38
N ASN A 207 -7.55 -26.11 -12.54
CA ASN A 207 -8.20 -27.18 -13.29
C ASN A 207 -7.73 -27.18 -14.76
N ALA A 208 -7.62 -26.01 -15.39
CA ALA A 208 -7.12 -25.88 -16.76
C ALA A 208 -5.66 -26.36 -16.92
N VAL A 209 -4.85 -26.26 -15.86
CA VAL A 209 -3.49 -26.82 -15.83
C VAL A 209 -3.42 -28.26 -15.33
N GLY A 210 -4.55 -28.91 -15.02
CA GLY A 210 -4.64 -30.32 -14.64
C GLY A 210 -4.45 -30.59 -13.14
N VAL A 211 -4.71 -29.59 -12.28
CA VAL A 211 -4.65 -29.73 -10.82
C VAL A 211 -6.05 -29.57 -10.26
N ASP A 212 -6.57 -30.60 -9.60
CA ASP A 212 -7.83 -30.52 -8.84
C ASP A 212 -7.58 -29.83 -7.49
N PRO A 213 -8.16 -28.65 -7.22
CA PRO A 213 -7.99 -27.95 -5.95
C PRO A 213 -8.53 -28.72 -4.74
N LYS A 214 -9.44 -29.67 -4.92
CA LYS A 214 -9.93 -30.53 -3.84
C LYS A 214 -8.83 -31.42 -3.27
N SER A 215 -7.81 -31.75 -4.07
CA SER A 215 -6.61 -32.46 -3.59
C SER A 215 -5.69 -31.61 -2.71
N LEU A 216 -5.91 -30.28 -2.68
CA LEU A 216 -5.12 -29.31 -1.91
C LEU A 216 -5.82 -28.88 -0.62
N ALA A 217 -7.13 -29.14 -0.50
CA ALA A 217 -7.87 -28.89 0.74
C ALA A 217 -7.46 -29.92 1.79
N PRO A 218 -7.18 -29.53 3.05
CA PRO A 218 -6.95 -30.50 4.10
C PRO A 218 -8.20 -31.38 4.25
N VAL A 219 -8.00 -32.70 4.23
CA VAL A 219 -9.07 -33.68 4.49
C VAL A 219 -9.62 -33.39 5.88
N VAL A 220 -10.83 -32.84 5.96
CA VAL A 220 -11.55 -32.76 7.22
C VAL A 220 -11.97 -34.19 7.56
N THR A 221 -11.12 -34.91 8.31
CA THR A 221 -11.50 -36.20 8.90
C THR A 221 -12.57 -35.94 9.95
N VAL A 222 -13.83 -35.98 9.54
CA VAL A 222 -14.96 -36.09 10.47
C VAL A 222 -14.86 -37.47 11.09
N THR A 223 -14.26 -37.57 12.27
CA THR A 223 -14.31 -38.79 13.08
C THR A 223 -15.78 -38.99 13.46
N PRO A 224 -16.44 -40.09 13.08
CA PRO A 224 -17.82 -40.34 13.48
C PRO A 224 -17.87 -40.43 14.99
N ALA A 225 -18.75 -39.65 15.63
CA ALA A 225 -18.99 -39.75 17.05
C ALA A 225 -19.42 -41.19 17.39
N ALA A 226 -18.71 -41.82 18.33
CA ALA A 226 -19.00 -43.18 18.76
C ALA A 226 -20.46 -43.27 19.25
N PRO A 227 -21.20 -44.32 18.87
CA PRO A 227 -22.56 -44.51 19.34
C PRO A 227 -22.56 -44.64 20.87
N LYS A 228 -23.37 -43.82 21.54
CA LYS A 228 -23.65 -44.01 22.97
C LYS A 228 -24.43 -45.32 23.10
N THR A 229 -23.81 -46.32 23.71
CA THR A 229 -24.47 -47.58 24.10
C THR A 229 -25.60 -47.30 25.11
N PRO A 230 -26.68 -48.09 25.07
CA PRO A 230 -27.90 -47.89 25.86
C PRO A 230 -27.71 -48.12 27.35
#